data_AF-A0A2T7PQY4-F1
#
_entry.id   AF-A0A2T7PQY4-F1
#
_cell.length_a   1.000
_cell.length_b   1.000
_cell.length_c   1.000
_cell.angle_alpha   90.00
_cell.angle_beta   90.00
_cell.angle_gamma   90.00
#
_symmetry.space_group_name_H-M   'P 1'
#
loop_
_entity.id
_entity.type
_entity.pdbx_description
1 polymer ?
#
loop_
_entity_poly.entity_id
_entity_poly.type
_entity_poly.pdbx_seq_one_letter_code
_entity_poly.pdbx_strand_id
1 'polypeptide(L)'
;MDELTFFIVGKTGNGKSSVGNLILGKRKFQVSTSRASETTRMSQAVGVVNGEQIKVVDTPDPVNLNLSKTEISAEVARWKSLAVDKFAILLAVRCDVSYTAEEYDIYKKIKRAWGDNSFTSHLVVFFTFGDRQDRDIHEELKTVCWELRSVLADAGNRYVIFNNRAVKCVYYCCRNSHLTSWFSGGGGGGGGGGGGGGGGGGGGGGGGGGGV
;
A
#
# COMPACT_ATOMS: atom_id res chain seq x y z
N MET A 1 -16.60 0.97 -15.42
CA MET A 1 -15.50 1.64 -14.70
C MET A 1 -14.35 0.67 -14.72
N ASP A 2 -13.18 1.12 -15.16
CA ASP A 2 -11.97 0.32 -15.07
C ASP A 2 -11.67 0.11 -13.57
N GLU A 3 -11.51 -1.14 -13.16
CA GLU A 3 -11.17 -1.51 -11.79
C GLU A 3 -9.70 -1.94 -11.74
N LEU A 4 -8.92 -1.32 -10.86
CA LEU A 4 -7.56 -1.73 -10.57
C LEU A 4 -7.53 -2.60 -9.31
N THR A 5 -7.00 -3.81 -9.44
CA THR A 5 -6.88 -4.77 -8.34
C THR A 5 -5.44 -4.84 -7.80
N PHE A 6 -5.24 -4.59 -6.51
CA PHE A 6 -3.98 -4.81 -5.83
C PHE A 6 -4.00 -6.13 -5.05
N PHE A 7 -3.11 -7.05 -5.39
CA PHE A 7 -2.85 -8.25 -4.60
C PHE A 7 -1.68 -8.00 -3.67
N ILE A 8 -1.90 -8.06 -2.36
CA ILE A 8 -0.84 -7.85 -1.38
C ILE A 8 -0.38 -9.22 -0.88
N VAL A 9 0.88 -9.56 -1.18
CA VAL A 9 1.50 -10.85 -0.88
C VAL A 9 2.72 -10.67 0.02
N GLY A 10 3.18 -11.76 0.64
CA GLY A 10 4.38 -11.78 1.49
C GLY A 10 4.13 -12.41 2.85
N LYS A 11 5.19 -12.42 3.67
CA LYS A 11 5.19 -13.10 4.98
C LYS A 11 4.17 -12.49 5.97
N THR A 12 3.64 -13.32 6.85
CA THR A 12 2.83 -12.84 7.99
C THR A 12 3.64 -11.86 8.87
N GLY A 13 3.00 -10.78 9.30
CA GLY A 13 3.67 -9.72 10.07
C GLY A 13 4.39 -8.65 9.24
N ASN A 14 4.48 -8.79 7.91
CA ASN A 14 5.07 -7.75 7.05
C ASN A 14 4.15 -6.54 6.78
N GLY A 15 2.98 -6.47 7.44
CA GLY A 15 2.08 -5.33 7.37
C GLY A 15 1.14 -5.31 6.15
N LYS A 16 0.84 -6.46 5.55
CA LYS A 16 -0.04 -6.56 4.36
C LYS A 16 -1.40 -5.86 4.55
N SER A 17 -2.10 -6.16 5.63
CA SER A 17 -3.40 -5.54 5.95
C SER A 17 -3.27 -4.02 6.18
N SER A 18 -2.14 -3.55 6.74
CA SER A 18 -1.86 -2.12 6.89
C SER A 18 -1.67 -1.44 5.53
N VAL A 19 -0.96 -2.08 4.60
CA VAL A 19 -0.81 -1.61 3.21
C VAL A 19 -2.18 -1.51 2.53
N GLY A 20 -3.07 -2.48 2.73
CA GLY A 20 -4.41 -2.42 2.16
C GLY A 20 -5.25 -1.26 2.67
N ASN A 21 -5.18 -0.97 3.97
CA ASN A 21 -5.83 0.20 4.57
C ASN A 21 -5.25 1.52 4.06
N LEU A 22 -3.94 1.56 3.86
CA LEU A 22 -3.25 2.71 3.30
C LEU A 22 -3.71 3.01 1.88
N ILE A 23 -3.71 1.99 1.01
CA ILE A 23 -4.15 2.13 -0.39
C ILE A 23 -5.59 2.65 -0.47
N LEU A 24 -6.48 2.15 0.39
CA LEU A 24 -7.88 2.56 0.40
C LEU A 24 -8.14 3.88 1.14
N GLY A 25 -7.15 4.44 1.83
CA GLY A 25 -7.28 5.64 2.66
C GLY A 25 -8.24 5.49 3.85
N LYS A 26 -8.62 4.27 4.22
CA LYS A 26 -9.62 3.97 5.27
C LYS A 26 -9.39 2.58 5.86
N ARG A 27 -9.78 2.40 7.13
CA ARG A 27 -9.65 1.11 7.84
C ARG A 27 -10.72 0.12 7.36
N LYS A 28 -10.34 -0.81 6.49
CA LYS A 28 -11.17 -1.92 5.97
C LYS A 28 -10.66 -3.29 6.36
N PHE A 29 -9.36 -3.44 6.52
CA PHE A 29 -8.72 -4.65 7.01
C PHE A 29 -8.41 -4.51 8.50
N GLN A 30 -8.67 -5.56 9.25
CA GLN A 30 -8.29 -5.62 10.66
C GLN A 30 -6.76 -5.77 10.74
N VAL A 31 -6.12 -4.85 11.46
CA VAL A 31 -4.68 -4.92 11.73
C VAL A 31 -4.53 -5.39 13.17
N SER A 32 -4.06 -6.62 13.36
CA SER A 32 -3.70 -7.12 14.68
C SER A 32 -2.19 -7.01 14.90
N THR A 33 -1.81 -6.64 16.12
CA THR A 33 -0.42 -6.73 16.62
C THR A 33 -0.15 -8.07 17.33
N SER A 34 -1.17 -8.91 17.52
CA SER A 34 -1.06 -10.21 18.17
C SER A 34 -0.67 -11.31 17.17
N ARG A 35 0.22 -12.22 17.58
CA ARG A 35 0.59 -13.42 16.80
C ARG A 35 -0.58 -14.39 16.59
N ALA A 36 -1.71 -14.19 17.28
CA ALA A 36 -2.87 -15.08 17.25
C ALA A 36 -3.92 -14.69 16.20
N SER A 37 -3.87 -13.47 15.66
CA SER A 37 -4.82 -12.99 14.64
C SER A 37 -4.05 -12.80 13.33
N GLU A 38 -3.73 -13.94 12.73
CA GLU A 38 -3.11 -14.01 11.42
C GLU A 38 -4.21 -14.14 10.36
N THR A 39 -4.01 -13.53 9.20
CA THR A 39 -4.91 -13.68 8.05
C THR A 39 -4.86 -15.14 7.59
N THR A 40 -5.80 -15.96 8.06
CA THR A 40 -5.89 -17.40 7.73
C THR A 40 -6.62 -17.66 6.41
N ARG A 41 -7.36 -16.66 5.93
CA ARG A 41 -8.06 -16.67 4.64
C ARG A 41 -7.87 -15.34 3.95
N MET A 42 -7.90 -15.33 2.63
CA MET A 42 -7.86 -14.08 1.87
C MET A 42 -9.02 -13.17 2.28
N SER A 43 -8.78 -11.87 2.29
CA SER A 43 -9.82 -10.86 2.47
C SER A 43 -9.74 -9.82 1.37
N GLN A 44 -10.87 -9.20 1.04
CA GLN A 44 -10.93 -8.19 -0.01
C GLN A 44 -11.74 -6.99 0.44
N ALA A 45 -11.36 -5.82 -0.04
CA ALA A 45 -12.11 -4.58 0.16
C ALA A 45 -12.06 -3.71 -1.09
N VAL A 46 -13.13 -2.97 -1.32
CA VAL A 46 -13.27 -2.07 -2.46
C VAL A 46 -13.44 -0.63 -1.98
N GLY A 47 -12.90 0.33 -2.73
CA GLY A 47 -13.08 1.75 -2.49
C GLY A 47 -12.80 2.57 -3.74
N VAL A 48 -13.33 3.79 -3.77
CA VAL A 48 -12.96 4.78 -4.78
C VAL A 48 -11.84 5.63 -4.21
N VAL A 49 -10.72 5.74 -4.91
CA VAL A 49 -9.58 6.58 -4.55
C VAL A 49 -9.21 7.38 -5.80
N ASN A 50 -9.05 8.70 -5.68
CA ASN A 50 -8.78 9.61 -6.81
C ASN A 50 -9.73 9.44 -8.02
N GLY A 51 -11.00 9.09 -7.76
CA GLY A 51 -12.02 8.92 -8.80
C GLY A 51 -12.01 7.55 -9.52
N GLU A 52 -11.11 6.64 -9.16
CA GLU A 52 -11.03 5.31 -9.76
C GLU A 52 -11.32 4.20 -8.73
N GLN A 53 -11.93 3.11 -9.20
CA GLN A 53 -12.35 2.00 -8.37
C GLN A 53 -11.17 1.07 -8.08
N ILE A 54 -10.82 0.95 -6.80
CA ILE A 54 -9.77 0.07 -6.31
C ILE A 54 -10.35 -1.11 -5.58
N LYS A 55 -9.88 -2.29 -5.95
CA LYS A 55 -10.00 -3.51 -5.17
C LYS A 55 -8.65 -3.84 -4.55
N VAL A 56 -8.63 -4.10 -3.25
CA VAL A 56 -7.46 -4.63 -2.56
C VAL A 56 -7.77 -6.04 -2.09
N VAL A 57 -6.86 -6.97 -2.35
CA VAL A 57 -6.91 -8.36 -1.91
C VAL A 57 -5.72 -8.60 -0.99
N ASP A 58 -5.99 -8.74 0.31
CA ASP A 58 -5.01 -9.12 1.33
C ASP A 58 -4.96 -10.65 1.42
N THR A 59 -3.80 -11.23 1.12
CA THR A 59 -3.64 -12.69 0.98
C THR A 59 -3.04 -13.31 2.23
N PRO A 60 -3.35 -14.58 2.55
CA PRO A 60 -2.65 -15.30 3.60
C PRO A 60 -1.19 -15.60 3.20
N ASP A 61 -0.35 -15.89 4.18
CA ASP A 61 0.99 -16.44 3.96
C ASP A 61 0.90 -17.97 3.80
N PRO A 62 1.21 -18.51 2.62
CA PRO A 62 1.05 -19.94 2.36
C PRO A 62 2.00 -20.84 3.17
N VAL A 63 3.18 -20.34 3.54
CA VAL A 63 4.17 -21.13 4.31
C VAL A 63 3.74 -21.21 5.76
N ASN A 64 3.31 -20.10 6.34
CA ASN A 64 2.78 -20.06 7.70
C ASN A 64 1.54 -20.97 7.88
N LEU A 65 0.73 -21.12 6.83
CA LEU A 65 -0.42 -22.04 6.82
C LEU A 65 -0.05 -23.50 6.49
N ASN A 66 1.23 -23.82 6.29
CA ASN A 66 1.71 -25.15 5.91
C ASN A 66 1.03 -25.72 4.65
N LEU A 67 0.70 -24.87 3.68
CA LEU A 67 0.01 -25.30 2.47
C LEU A 67 0.92 -26.12 1.56
N SER A 68 0.37 -27.21 1.01
CA SER A 68 0.99 -27.99 -0.06
C SER A 68 1.08 -27.18 -1.36
N LYS A 69 1.92 -27.63 -2.30
CA LYS A 69 2.07 -26.97 -3.61
C LYS A 69 0.72 -26.86 -4.36
N THR A 70 -0.14 -27.87 -4.26
CA THR A 70 -1.46 -27.88 -4.92
C THR A 70 -2.42 -26.89 -4.28
N GLU A 71 -2.39 -26.76 -2.95
CA GLU A 71 -3.19 -25.77 -2.23
C GLU A 71 -2.73 -24.34 -2.54
N ILE A 72 -1.42 -24.09 -2.61
CA ILE A 72 -0.88 -22.78 -3.01
C ILE A 72 -1.34 -22.43 -4.43
N SER A 73 -1.27 -23.37 -5.37
CA SER A 73 -1.76 -23.14 -6.74
C SER A 73 -3.25 -22.85 -6.78
N ALA A 74 -4.07 -23.54 -5.98
CA ALA A 74 -5.50 -23.31 -5.90
C ALA A 74 -5.85 -21.94 -5.27
N GLU A 75 -5.14 -21.53 -4.23
CA GLU A 75 -5.23 -20.19 -3.64
C GLU A 75 -4.91 -19.13 -4.68
N VAL A 76 -3.74 -19.21 -5.33
CA VAL A 76 -3.32 -18.21 -6.32
C VAL A 76 -4.28 -18.16 -7.52
N ALA A 77 -4.83 -19.29 -7.97
CA ALA A 77 -5.85 -19.32 -9.00
C ALA A 77 -7.12 -18.55 -8.56
N ARG A 78 -7.55 -18.73 -7.30
CA ARG A 78 -8.67 -17.99 -6.72
C ARG A 78 -8.37 -16.50 -6.60
N TRP A 79 -7.14 -16.13 -6.25
CA TRP A 79 -6.74 -14.72 -6.18
C TRP A 79 -6.87 -14.08 -7.57
N LYS A 80 -6.29 -14.72 -8.58
CA LYS A 80 -6.37 -14.25 -9.97
C LYS A 80 -7.80 -14.07 -10.48
N SER A 81 -8.73 -14.96 -10.12
CA SER A 81 -10.14 -14.85 -10.55
C SER A 81 -10.87 -13.61 -10.00
N LEU A 82 -10.28 -12.89 -9.05
CA LEU A 82 -10.85 -11.65 -8.50
C LEU A 82 -10.51 -10.40 -9.31
N ALA A 83 -9.48 -10.46 -10.16
CA ALA A 83 -9.12 -9.37 -11.05
C ALA A 83 -9.99 -9.41 -12.31
N VAL A 84 -10.60 -8.28 -12.66
CA VAL A 84 -11.49 -8.16 -13.82
C VAL A 84 -10.74 -7.62 -15.04
N ASP A 85 -9.90 -6.59 -14.84
CA ASP A 85 -9.17 -5.91 -15.92
C ASP A 85 -7.69 -5.73 -15.56
N LYS A 86 -7.36 -4.72 -14.75
CA LYS A 86 -5.97 -4.38 -14.41
C LYS A 86 -5.62 -4.87 -13.01
N PHE A 87 -4.38 -5.33 -12.83
CA PHE A 87 -3.88 -5.66 -11.50
C PHE A 87 -2.40 -5.32 -11.29
N ALA A 88 -2.02 -5.20 -10.02
CA ALA A 88 -0.63 -5.14 -9.58
C ALA A 88 -0.43 -6.07 -8.38
N ILE A 89 0.78 -6.61 -8.25
CA ILE A 89 1.17 -7.48 -7.14
C ILE A 89 2.15 -6.72 -6.25
N LEU A 90 1.72 -6.46 -5.01
CA LEU A 90 2.52 -5.75 -4.01
C LEU A 90 3.13 -6.77 -3.05
N LEU A 91 4.45 -6.95 -3.11
CA LEU A 91 5.17 -7.78 -2.14
C LEU A 91 5.53 -6.94 -0.92
N ALA A 92 4.87 -7.20 0.21
CA ALA A 92 5.17 -6.51 1.47
C ALA A 92 6.49 -7.01 2.07
N VAL A 93 7.44 -6.11 2.23
CA VAL A 93 8.77 -6.36 2.81
C VAL A 93 9.01 -5.35 3.93
N ARG A 94 9.42 -5.81 5.11
CA ARG A 94 9.78 -4.89 6.20
C ARG A 94 11.14 -4.28 5.92
N CYS A 95 11.28 -2.96 6.09
CA CYS A 95 12.61 -2.33 6.01
C CYS A 95 13.34 -2.32 7.35
N ASP A 96 12.64 -2.49 8.47
CA ASP A 96 13.21 -2.41 9.82
C ASP A 96 13.93 -3.70 10.27
N VAL A 97 13.96 -4.72 9.40
CA VAL A 97 14.62 -6.01 9.64
C VAL A 97 15.20 -6.58 8.34
N SER A 98 16.20 -7.45 8.45
CA SER A 98 16.79 -8.13 7.30
C SER A 98 15.80 -9.06 6.61
N TYR A 99 15.78 -9.01 5.27
CA TYR A 99 15.01 -9.96 4.46
C TYR A 99 15.58 -11.38 4.58
N THR A 100 14.71 -12.35 4.82
CA THR A 100 15.09 -13.71 5.22
C THR A 100 14.92 -14.74 4.11
N ALA A 101 15.63 -15.87 4.22
CA ALA A 101 15.46 -17.02 3.32
C ALA A 101 14.03 -17.59 3.32
N GLU A 102 13.32 -17.48 4.46
CA GLU A 102 11.92 -17.86 4.59
C GLU A 102 11.01 -16.96 3.74
N GLU A 103 11.19 -15.63 3.82
CA GLU A 103 10.45 -14.68 2.98
C GLU A 103 10.72 -14.92 1.50
N TYR A 104 11.96 -15.26 1.15
CA TYR A 104 12.33 -15.60 -0.22
C TYR A 104 11.68 -16.92 -0.69
N ASP A 105 11.52 -17.91 0.18
CA ASP A 105 10.81 -19.14 -0.14
C ASP A 105 9.31 -18.90 -0.38
N ILE A 106 8.66 -18.10 0.48
CA ILE A 106 7.28 -17.65 0.29
C ILE A 106 7.12 -16.97 -1.07
N TYR A 107 8.00 -16.01 -1.37
CA TYR A 107 8.03 -15.30 -2.64
C TYR A 107 8.11 -16.27 -3.83
N LYS A 108 9.06 -17.20 -3.82
CA LYS A 108 9.24 -18.18 -4.91
C LYS A 108 8.02 -19.07 -5.12
N LYS A 109 7.38 -19.53 -4.03
CA LYS A 109 6.19 -20.38 -4.09
C LYS A 109 5.03 -19.64 -4.75
N ILE A 110 4.79 -18.39 -4.34
CA ILE A 110 3.73 -17.55 -4.92
C ILE A 110 4.06 -17.23 -6.39
N LYS A 111 5.29 -16.82 -6.71
CA LYS A 111 5.75 -16.53 -8.08
C LYS A 111 5.48 -17.71 -9.02
N ARG A 112 5.86 -18.92 -8.62
CA ARG A 112 5.65 -20.15 -9.40
C ARG A 112 4.18 -20.48 -9.60
N ALA A 113 3.37 -20.41 -8.54
CA ALA A 113 1.93 -20.65 -8.62
C ALA A 113 1.21 -19.59 -9.47
N TRP A 114 1.72 -18.36 -9.50
CA TRP A 114 1.21 -17.29 -10.33
C TRP A 114 1.69 -17.40 -11.79
N GLY A 115 2.82 -18.05 -12.05
CA GLY A 115 3.47 -18.06 -13.34
C GLY A 115 4.46 -16.89 -13.42
N ASP A 116 5.74 -17.25 -13.43
CA ASP A 116 6.89 -16.35 -13.23
C ASP A 116 6.85 -15.09 -14.10
N ASN A 117 6.54 -15.22 -15.39
CA ASN A 117 6.52 -14.07 -16.32
C ASN A 117 5.37 -13.09 -16.02
N SER A 118 4.17 -13.61 -15.74
CA SER A 118 3.02 -12.78 -15.36
C SER A 118 3.25 -12.13 -14.00
N PHE A 119 3.83 -12.87 -13.05
CA PHE A 119 4.13 -12.35 -11.73
C PHE A 119 5.14 -11.20 -11.77
N THR A 120 6.30 -11.43 -12.41
CA THR A 120 7.38 -10.44 -12.52
C THR A 120 6.93 -9.18 -13.24
N SER A 121 6.19 -9.29 -14.34
CA SER A 121 5.67 -8.12 -15.08
C SER A 121 4.72 -7.23 -14.27
N HIS A 122 4.05 -7.74 -13.24
CA HIS A 122 3.11 -6.99 -12.39
C HIS A 122 3.62 -6.72 -10.96
N LEU A 123 4.84 -7.18 -10.64
CA LEU A 123 5.42 -7.10 -9.30
C LEU A 123 5.94 -5.69 -8.95
N VAL A 124 5.58 -5.23 -7.76
CA VAL A 124 6.14 -4.05 -7.09
C VAL A 124 6.52 -4.45 -5.66
N VAL A 125 7.74 -4.12 -5.23
CA VAL A 125 8.15 -4.34 -3.84
C VAL A 125 7.61 -3.20 -2.96
N PHE A 126 6.88 -3.52 -1.91
CA PHE A 126 6.29 -2.52 -1.01
C PHE A 126 7.00 -2.60 0.34
N PHE A 127 7.90 -1.66 0.60
CA PHE A 127 8.61 -1.56 1.87
C PHE A 127 7.71 -0.95 2.95
N THR A 128 7.49 -1.72 4.02
CA THR A 128 6.71 -1.35 5.19
C THR A 128 7.63 -0.97 6.36
N PHE A 129 7.08 -0.20 7.31
CA PHE A 129 7.80 0.31 8.49
C PHE A 129 8.96 1.28 8.17
N GLY A 130 8.87 2.02 7.06
CA GLY A 130 9.87 3.01 6.63
C GLY A 130 10.12 4.13 7.64
N ASP A 131 9.17 4.37 8.55
CA ASP A 131 9.29 5.30 9.66
C ASP A 131 10.26 4.86 10.77
N ARG A 132 10.69 3.60 10.74
CA ARG A 132 11.65 3.03 11.68
C ARG A 132 13.09 3.02 11.15
N GLN A 133 13.28 3.47 9.91
CA GLN A 133 14.61 3.63 9.32
C GLN A 133 15.12 5.05 9.57
N ASP A 134 16.30 5.17 10.18
CA ASP A 134 17.03 6.44 10.29
C ASP A 134 18.04 6.64 9.13
N ARG A 135 18.12 5.68 8.19
CA ARG A 135 19.07 5.69 7.06
C ARG A 135 18.35 5.87 5.73
N ASP A 136 19.10 6.37 4.75
CA ASP A 136 18.64 6.40 3.36
C ASP A 136 18.55 4.95 2.83
N ILE A 137 17.31 4.54 2.57
CA ILE A 137 16.98 3.24 1.99
C ILE A 137 17.70 2.98 0.67
N HIS A 138 18.02 4.00 -0.14
CA HIS A 138 18.74 3.81 -1.40
C HIS A 138 20.14 3.26 -1.17
N GLU A 139 20.83 3.77 -0.16
CA GLU A 139 22.15 3.27 0.22
C GLU A 139 22.05 1.86 0.78
N GLU A 140 21.00 1.57 1.53
CA GLU A 140 20.77 0.25 2.10
C GLU A 140 20.47 -0.80 1.01
N LEU A 141 19.66 -0.46 0.01
CA LEU A 141 19.33 -1.30 -1.15
C LEU A 141 20.57 -1.70 -1.95
N LYS A 142 21.68 -0.96 -1.88
CA LYS A 142 22.96 -1.36 -2.51
C LYS A 142 23.60 -2.55 -1.78
N THR A 143 23.35 -2.67 -0.47
CA THR A 143 23.99 -3.63 0.42
C THR A 143 23.09 -4.78 0.88
N VAL A 144 21.87 -4.88 0.34
CA VAL A 144 20.93 -5.97 0.69
C VAL A 144 21.47 -7.35 0.33
N CYS A 145 20.96 -8.35 1.05
CA CYS A 145 21.21 -9.77 0.77
C CYS A 145 20.82 -10.15 -0.67
N TRP A 146 21.39 -11.25 -1.16
CA TRP A 146 21.20 -11.69 -2.54
C TRP A 146 19.74 -12.06 -2.82
N GLU A 147 19.01 -12.56 -1.82
CA GLU A 147 17.59 -12.90 -1.92
C GLU A 147 16.75 -11.66 -2.27
N LEU A 148 16.89 -10.57 -1.50
CA LEU A 148 16.16 -9.33 -1.77
C LEU A 148 16.62 -8.68 -3.08
N ARG A 149 17.92 -8.77 -3.40
CA ARG A 149 18.44 -8.30 -4.70
C ARG A 149 17.81 -9.04 -5.87
N SER A 150 17.61 -10.35 -5.76
CA SER A 150 16.91 -11.17 -6.76
C SER A 150 15.46 -10.73 -6.92
N VAL A 151 14.75 -10.47 -5.81
CA VAL A 151 13.36 -9.99 -5.84
C VAL A 151 13.24 -8.62 -6.50
N LEU A 152 14.15 -7.69 -6.20
CA LEU A 152 14.18 -6.35 -6.81
C LEU A 152 14.49 -6.42 -8.31
N ALA A 153 15.40 -7.31 -8.72
CA ALA A 153 15.69 -7.55 -10.13
C ALA A 153 14.46 -8.10 -10.87
N ASP A 154 13.77 -9.08 -10.29
CA ASP A 154 12.50 -9.61 -10.80
C ASP A 154 11.39 -8.54 -10.90
N ALA A 155 11.39 -7.58 -9.96
CA ALA A 155 10.48 -6.44 -9.97
C ALA A 155 10.91 -5.34 -10.96
N GLY A 156 12.05 -5.46 -11.66
CA GLY A 156 12.59 -4.38 -12.50
C GLY A 156 12.92 -3.12 -11.71
N ASN A 157 13.34 -3.26 -10.45
CA ASN A 157 13.56 -2.18 -9.48
C ASN A 157 12.33 -1.29 -9.24
N ARG A 158 11.11 -1.81 -9.42
CA ARG A 158 9.88 -1.13 -9.00
C ARG A 158 9.64 -1.37 -7.52
N TYR A 159 9.69 -0.31 -6.73
CA TYR A 159 9.35 -0.38 -5.33
C TYR A 159 8.70 0.89 -4.80
N VAL A 160 7.97 0.75 -3.70
CA VAL A 160 7.33 1.81 -2.95
C VAL A 160 7.81 1.73 -1.52
N ILE A 161 8.05 2.88 -0.89
CA ILE A 161 8.45 2.95 0.51
C ILE A 161 7.41 3.74 1.25
N PHE A 162 6.82 3.11 2.25
CA PHE A 162 5.87 3.77 3.12
C PHE A 162 6.55 4.26 4.39
N ASN A 163 6.58 5.59 4.57
CA ASN A 163 7.07 6.25 5.77
C ASN A 163 5.93 6.99 6.50
N ASN A 164 5.60 6.49 7.69
CA ASN A 164 4.52 7.01 8.54
C ASN A 164 4.85 8.35 9.22
N ARG A 165 6.12 8.79 9.32
CA ARG A 165 6.49 10.08 9.96
C ARG A 165 6.16 11.31 9.11
N ALA A 166 6.13 11.15 7.78
CA ALA A 166 6.00 12.29 6.87
C ALA A 166 4.69 12.31 6.08
N VAL A 167 3.84 11.28 6.18
CA VAL A 167 2.74 11.03 5.22
C VAL A 167 3.25 11.19 3.77
N LYS A 168 4.48 10.72 3.53
CA LYS A 168 5.13 10.76 2.21
C LYS A 168 5.38 9.33 1.78
N CYS A 169 4.65 8.89 0.77
CA CYS A 169 5.13 7.81 -0.07
C CYS A 169 6.20 8.39 -0.99
N VAL A 170 7.43 7.91 -0.87
CA VAL A 170 8.47 8.22 -1.86
C VAL A 170 8.41 7.12 -2.90
N TYR A 171 7.92 7.47 -4.09
CA TYR A 171 7.74 6.53 -5.21
C TYR A 171 8.96 6.55 -6.13
N TYR A 172 9.48 5.38 -6.45
CA TYR A 172 10.48 5.20 -7.52
C TYR A 172 9.95 4.19 -8.52
N CYS A 173 9.40 4.68 -9.63
CA CYS A 173 9.00 3.86 -10.76
C CYS A 173 10.14 3.84 -11.79
N CYS A 174 10.92 2.76 -11.84
CA CYS A 174 11.74 2.50 -13.02
C CYS A 174 10.85 1.87 -14.10
N ARG A 175 10.43 2.71 -15.06
CA ARG A 175 9.81 2.39 -16.37
C ARG A 175 8.61 1.42 -16.36
N ASN A 176 7.41 1.90 -16.00
CA ASN A 176 6.17 1.46 -16.67
C ASN A 176 5.05 2.51 -16.52
N SER A 177 4.44 2.94 -17.63
CA SER A 177 3.60 4.15 -17.74
C SER A 177 2.17 4.06 -17.18
N HIS A 178 1.70 2.87 -16.76
CA HIS A 178 0.31 2.67 -16.34
C HIS A 178 0.05 2.81 -14.83
N LEU A 179 1.08 2.67 -13.98
CA LEU A 179 0.95 2.78 -12.51
C LEU A 179 1.42 4.15 -11.96
N THR A 180 2.07 4.95 -12.80
CA THR A 180 2.59 6.28 -12.43
C THR A 180 1.47 7.27 -12.08
N SER A 181 0.29 7.17 -12.69
CA SER A 181 -0.83 8.10 -12.44
C SER A 181 -1.45 7.94 -11.04
N TRP A 182 -1.48 6.72 -10.51
CA TRP A 182 -2.08 6.41 -9.20
C TRP A 182 -1.34 6.99 -8.01
N PHE A 183 -0.04 7.16 -8.18
CA PHE A 183 0.89 7.39 -7.08
C PHE A 183 1.64 8.72 -7.19
N SER A 184 1.49 9.45 -8.31
CA SER A 184 2.04 10.80 -8.47
C SER A 184 1.17 11.92 -7.88
N GLY A 185 -0.02 11.59 -7.36
CA GLY A 185 -0.97 12.55 -6.79
C GLY A 185 -0.68 12.91 -5.34
N GLY A 186 0.45 13.57 -5.08
CA GLY A 186 0.56 14.44 -3.91
C GLY A 186 -0.12 15.76 -4.22
N GLY A 187 -1.28 16.03 -3.62
CA GLY A 187 -2.00 17.30 -3.82
C GLY A 187 -3.24 17.38 -2.94
N GLY A 188 -3.25 18.36 -2.03
CA GLY A 188 -4.22 18.48 -0.95
C GLY A 188 -5.68 18.70 -1.37
N GLY A 189 -6.57 18.34 -0.44
CA GLY A 189 -7.91 18.88 -0.26
C GLY A 189 -8.17 18.81 1.25
N GLY A 190 -8.43 19.90 1.98
CA GLY A 190 -9.37 20.94 1.62
C GLY A 190 -10.78 20.49 2.03
N GLY A 191 -11.05 20.45 3.34
CA GLY A 191 -12.39 20.47 3.90
C GLY A 191 -12.34 21.50 5.04
N GLY A 192 -13.03 22.64 4.98
CA GLY A 192 -14.40 22.81 4.51
C GLY A 192 -15.35 22.67 5.70
N GLY A 193 -15.14 23.45 6.76
CA GLY A 193 -16.10 23.65 7.84
C GLY A 193 -16.66 25.06 7.72
N GLY A 194 -17.80 25.19 7.04
CA GLY A 194 -18.57 26.41 7.00
C GLY A 194 -19.15 26.74 8.37
N GLY A 195 -18.96 27.99 8.79
CA GLY A 195 -19.66 28.62 9.89
C GLY A 195 -19.88 30.07 9.51
N GLY A 196 -20.99 30.33 8.79
CA GLY A 196 -21.41 31.68 8.46
C GLY A 196 -21.89 32.42 9.70
N GLY A 197 -21.52 33.69 9.77
CA GLY A 197 -22.08 34.71 10.64
C GLY A 197 -21.61 36.07 10.14
N GLY A 198 -22.48 36.79 9.43
CA GLY A 198 -22.22 38.09 8.82
C GLY A 198 -21.63 39.10 9.80
N GLY A 199 -20.69 39.96 9.38
CA GLY A 199 -20.98 41.22 8.67
C GLY A 199 -21.43 42.26 9.69
N GLY A 200 -20.72 43.34 10.01
CA GLY A 200 -19.65 44.05 9.32
C GLY A 200 -20.08 45.51 9.11
N GLY A 201 -19.56 46.43 9.93
CA GLY A 201 -19.51 47.89 9.70
C GLY A 201 -20.83 48.66 9.91
N GLY A 202 -20.86 49.89 10.42
CA GLY A 202 -19.82 50.84 10.82
C GLY A 202 -20.43 52.25 10.92
N GLY A 203 -19.82 53.12 11.73
CA GLY A 203 -19.75 54.57 11.47
C GLY A 203 -20.86 55.51 11.98
N GLY A 204 -20.53 56.30 13.02
CA GLY A 204 -20.31 57.75 12.83
C GLY A 204 -21.42 58.77 13.21
N GLY A 205 -21.08 59.64 14.19
CA GLY A 205 -21.56 61.03 14.35
C GLY A 205 -22.98 61.23 14.92
N GLY A 206 -23.32 62.19 15.77
CA GLY A 206 -22.65 63.39 16.32
C GLY A 206 -23.74 64.43 16.70
N GLY A 207 -23.57 65.11 17.84
CA GLY A 207 -24.34 66.31 18.28
C GLY A 207 -25.71 66.01 18.94
N GLY A 208 -26.19 66.72 19.97
CA GLY A 208 -25.76 67.92 20.69
C GLY A 208 -26.97 68.51 21.47
N GLY A 209 -26.71 69.22 22.58
CA GLY A 209 -27.68 70.07 23.33
C GLY A 209 -28.60 69.33 24.31
N GLY A 210 -28.95 69.79 25.51
CA GLY A 210 -28.74 71.01 26.31
C GLY A 210 -29.28 70.68 27.73
N GLY A 211 -28.70 71.16 28.83
CA GLY A 211 -29.03 72.45 29.42
C GLY A 211 -30.16 72.32 30.45
N VAL A 212 -29.84 72.19 31.75
CA VAL A 212 -29.96 73.18 32.85
C VAL A 212 -29.53 72.51 34.16
#